data_AF-A0A8S2M087-F1
#
_entry.id   AF-A0A8S2M087-F1
#
_cell.length_a   1.000
_cell.length_b   1.000
_cell.length_c   1.000
_cell.angle_alpha   90.00
_cell.angle_beta   90.00
_cell.angle_gamma   90.00
#
_symmetry.space_group_name_H-M   'P 1'
#
loop_
_entity.id
_entity.type
_entity.pdbx_description
1 polymer ?
#
loop_
_entity_poly.entity_id
_entity_poly.type
_entity_poly.pdbx_seq_one_letter_code
_entity_poly.pdbx_strand_id
1 'polypeptide(L)'
;LSFTIFKLLGNGSIAVLHRPIDLYVVSSSGNIYVADSTNQRVLRWLPGGDPATGGGLVASNTLGTPYGIVVTADEQTLYVADTSKLNIK
;
A
#
# COMPACT_ATOMS: atom_id res chain seq x y z
N LEU A 1 28.42 -7.33 -3.21
CA LEU A 1 27.19 -6.88 -2.53
C LEU A 1 26.07 -6.91 -3.56
N SER A 2 25.11 -7.83 -3.44
CA SER A 2 23.94 -7.84 -4.33
C SER A 2 22.96 -6.78 -3.84
N PHE A 3 22.68 -5.78 -4.66
CA PHE A 3 21.59 -4.84 -4.44
C PHE A 3 20.46 -5.21 -5.38
N THR A 4 19.23 -5.27 -4.86
CA THR A 4 18.04 -5.49 -5.68
C THR A 4 17.62 -4.15 -6.26
N ILE A 5 17.64 -4.04 -7.59
CA ILE A 5 17.23 -2.80 -8.29
C ILE A 5 15.71 -2.70 -8.32
N PHE A 6 15.01 -3.82 -8.49
CA PHE A 6 13.54 -3.89 -8.51
C PHE A 6 13.05 -5.10 -7.74
N LYS A 7 12.04 -4.90 -6.87
CA LYS A 7 11.28 -5.97 -6.21
C LYS A 7 9.82 -5.85 -6.63
N LEU A 8 9.28 -6.89 -7.26
CA LEU A 8 7.86 -6.94 -7.63
C LEU A 8 7.00 -7.17 -6.37
N LEU A 9 5.83 -6.54 -6.30
CA LEU A 9 4.80 -6.78 -5.28
C LEU A 9 3.48 -7.12 -6.00
N GLY A 10 2.83 -8.21 -5.62
CA GLY A 10 1.61 -8.73 -6.27
C GLY A 10 1.90 -9.59 -7.51
N ASN A 11 1.05 -10.59 -7.78
CA ASN A 11 1.26 -11.57 -8.87
C ASN A 11 0.01 -11.90 -9.72
N GLY A 12 -1.09 -11.14 -9.61
CA GLY A 12 -2.20 -11.31 -10.57
C GLY A 12 -3.32 -12.32 -10.23
N SER A 13 -3.49 -12.81 -8.99
CA SER A 13 -4.77 -13.41 -8.54
C SER A 13 -5.27 -12.80 -7.22
N ILE A 14 -6.58 -12.46 -7.11
CA ILE A 14 -7.40 -11.82 -6.02
C ILE A 14 -6.75 -10.73 -5.12
N ALA A 15 -5.48 -10.88 -4.80
CA ALA A 15 -4.42 -9.93 -4.44
C ALA A 15 -3.87 -9.11 -5.62
N VAL A 16 -4.60 -8.99 -6.73
CA VAL A 16 -4.19 -8.16 -7.88
C VAL A 16 -4.33 -6.69 -7.51
N LEU A 17 -3.22 -5.97 -7.56
CA LEU A 17 -3.26 -4.51 -7.53
C LEU A 17 -3.96 -4.01 -8.78
N HIS A 18 -4.95 -3.14 -8.62
CA HIS A 18 -5.72 -2.56 -9.70
C HIS A 18 -5.56 -1.04 -9.71
N ARG A 19 -4.66 -0.57 -10.59
CA ARG A 19 -4.20 0.82 -10.66
C ARG A 19 -3.64 1.28 -9.30
N PRO A 20 -2.56 0.65 -8.80
CA PRO A 20 -1.84 1.20 -7.66
C PRO A 20 -1.26 2.56 -8.06
N ILE A 21 -1.56 3.61 -7.29
CA ILE A 21 -1.16 4.99 -7.62
C ILE A 21 0.05 5.43 -6.80
N ASP A 22 0.17 4.97 -5.56
CA ASP A 22 1.23 5.40 -4.64
C ASP A 22 1.66 4.26 -3.71
N LEU A 23 2.88 4.38 -3.19
CA LEU A 23 3.42 3.51 -2.16
C LEU A 23 4.27 4.29 -1.15
N TYR A 24 4.26 3.84 0.10
CA TYR A 24 5.11 4.40 1.16
C TYR A 24 5.92 3.29 1.83
N VAL A 25 7.24 3.48 1.94
CA VAL A 25 8.15 2.57 2.62
C VAL A 25 8.58 3.17 3.95
N VAL A 26 8.32 2.45 5.04
CA VAL A 26 8.74 2.87 6.38
C VAL A 26 10.17 2.41 6.59
N SER A 27 11.12 3.34 6.80
CA SER A 27 12.55 3.03 6.83
C SER A 27 12.96 2.16 8.02
N SER A 28 12.30 2.32 9.17
CA SER A 28 12.61 1.59 10.41
C SER A 28 12.19 0.13 10.35
N SER A 29 11.07 -0.19 9.71
CA SER A 29 10.51 -1.55 9.64
C SER A 29 10.67 -2.21 8.27
N GLY A 30 10.82 -1.43 7.21
CA GLY A 30 10.78 -1.92 5.83
C GLY A 30 9.38 -2.32 5.35
N ASN A 31 8.32 -1.99 6.09
CA ASN A 31 6.94 -2.20 5.65
C ASN A 31 6.63 -1.32 4.44
N ILE A 32 5.87 -1.88 3.49
CA ILE A 32 5.46 -1.18 2.27
C ILE A 32 3.95 -1.09 2.26
N TYR A 33 3.42 0.14 2.26
CA TYR A 33 2.01 0.42 2.11
C TYR A 33 1.74 0.81 0.67
N VAL A 34 0.63 0.35 0.10
CA VAL A 34 0.28 0.60 -1.31
C VAL A 34 -1.17 1.06 -1.40
N ALA A 35 -1.39 2.21 -2.06
CA ALA A 35 -2.72 2.70 -2.41
C ALA A 35 -3.20 1.99 -3.68
N ASP A 36 -4.10 1.02 -3.52
CA ASP A 36 -4.69 0.24 -4.60
C ASP A 36 -6.02 0.88 -5.04
N SER A 37 -5.91 1.93 -5.86
CA SER A 37 -6.95 2.94 -6.03
C SER A 37 -8.25 2.44 -6.63
N THR A 38 -8.20 1.55 -7.62
CA THR A 38 -9.44 1.04 -8.25
C THR A 38 -10.14 0.04 -7.35
N ASN A 39 -9.38 -0.69 -6.54
CA ASN A 39 -9.92 -1.58 -5.52
C ASN A 39 -10.30 -0.84 -4.23
N GLN A 40 -10.14 0.50 -4.18
CA GLN A 40 -10.56 1.35 -3.07
C GLN A 40 -10.00 0.88 -1.72
N ARG A 41 -8.73 0.47 -1.71
CA ARG A 41 -8.09 -0.11 -0.53
C ARG A 41 -6.65 0.34 -0.39
N VAL A 42 -6.13 0.16 0.83
CA VAL A 42 -4.70 0.24 1.13
C VAL A 42 -4.25 -1.12 1.64
N LEU A 43 -3.13 -1.60 1.10
CA LEU A 43 -2.53 -2.89 1.45
C LEU A 43 -1.14 -2.68 2.07
N ARG A 44 -0.68 -3.62 2.89
CA ARG A 44 0.66 -3.64 3.50
C ARG A 44 1.42 -4.93 3.22
N TRP A 45 2.66 -4.80 2.74
CA TRP A 45 3.63 -5.89 2.67
C TRP A 45 4.66 -5.76 3.79
N LEU A 46 4.96 -6.88 4.44
CA LEU A 46 6.03 -6.98 5.42
C LEU A 46 7.38 -7.16 4.72
N PRO A 47 8.49 -6.70 5.34
CA PRO A 47 9.83 -7.01 4.87
C PRO A 47 10.01 -8.53 4.78
N GLY A 48 10.58 -9.01 3.67
CA GLY A 48 10.78 -10.44 3.45
C GLY A 48 9.51 -11.27 3.20
N GLY A 49 8.32 -10.68 3.26
CA GLY A 49 7.08 -11.35 2.88
C GLY A 49 7.08 -11.76 1.40
N ASP A 50 6.37 -12.84 1.08
CA ASP A 50 6.23 -13.32 -0.28
C ASP A 50 5.49 -12.25 -1.11
N PRO A 51 6.12 -11.66 -2.13
CA PRO A 51 5.46 -10.70 -2.98
C PRO A 51 4.23 -11.29 -3.71
N ALA A 52 4.19 -12.61 -3.89
CA ALA A 52 3.10 -13.33 -4.54
C ALA A 52 1.84 -13.46 -3.68
N THR A 53 1.95 -13.41 -2.35
CA THR A 53 0.80 -13.67 -1.46
C THR A 53 -0.14 -12.49 -1.26
N GLY A 54 0.09 -11.36 -1.93
CA GLY A 54 -0.68 -10.14 -1.70
C GLY A 54 -0.35 -9.46 -0.36
N GLY A 55 -0.69 -8.18 -0.27
CA GLY A 55 -0.52 -7.42 0.96
C GLY A 55 -1.66 -7.66 1.92
N GLY A 56 -1.41 -7.53 3.22
CA GLY A 56 -2.46 -7.51 4.23
C GLY A 56 -3.33 -6.26 4.07
N LEU A 57 -4.64 -6.42 4.21
CA LEU A 57 -5.59 -5.31 4.13
C LEU A 57 -5.42 -4.37 5.32
N VAL A 58 -5.13 -3.08 5.06
CA VAL A 58 -4.99 -2.05 6.10
C VAL A 58 -6.24 -1.20 6.19
N ALA A 59 -6.77 -0.78 5.04
CA ALA A 59 -7.98 0.02 4.95
C ALA A 59 -8.79 -0.38 3.72
N SER A 60 -10.10 -0.53 3.90
CA SER A 60 -11.08 -0.76 2.83
C SER A 60 -12.48 -0.38 3.31
N ASN A 61 -13.46 -0.36 2.39
CA ASN A 61 -14.88 -0.07 2.63
C ASN A 61 -15.21 1.37 3.08
N THR A 62 -14.23 2.14 3.53
CA THR A 62 -14.39 3.57 3.86
C THR A 62 -13.77 4.49 2.83
N LEU A 63 -12.93 3.98 1.94
CA LEU A 63 -12.23 4.71 0.89
C LEU A 63 -13.04 4.77 -0.41
N GLY A 64 -12.88 5.82 -1.20
CA GLY A 64 -13.45 5.93 -2.55
C GLY A 64 -12.39 5.83 -3.64
N THR A 65 -11.35 6.65 -3.58
CA THR A 65 -10.23 6.61 -4.54
C THR A 65 -8.96 7.07 -3.83
N PRO A 66 -8.30 6.15 -3.07
CA PRO A 66 -7.08 6.47 -2.37
C PRO A 66 -6.01 6.82 -3.40
N TYR A 67 -5.37 7.98 -3.27
CA TYR A 67 -4.37 8.46 -4.22
C TYR A 67 -2.99 8.50 -3.57
N GLY A 68 -2.70 9.56 -2.82
CA GLY A 68 -1.46 9.70 -2.05
C GLY A 68 -1.60 9.09 -0.66
N ILE A 69 -0.53 8.46 -0.18
CA ILE A 69 -0.46 7.90 1.18
C ILE A 69 0.81 8.30 1.91
N VAL A 70 0.70 8.48 3.22
CA VAL A 70 1.84 8.74 4.11
C VAL A 70 1.58 8.01 5.42
N VAL A 71 2.64 7.44 6.01
CA VAL A 71 2.57 6.73 7.29
C VAL A 71 3.50 7.42 8.28
N THR A 72 3.06 7.57 9.53
CA THR A 72 3.90 8.08 10.60
C THR A 72 5.06 7.12 10.88
N ALA A 73 6.19 7.64 11.37
CA ALA A 73 7.39 6.83 11.58
C ALA A 73 7.22 5.67 12.57
N ASP A 74 6.26 5.80 13.50
CA ASP A 74 5.86 4.77 14.46
C ASP A 74 4.78 3.81 13.91
N GLU A 75 4.34 4.01 12.67
CA GLU A 75 3.30 3.25 11.97
C GLU A 75 1.92 3.24 12.65
N GLN A 76 1.69 4.13 13.61
CA GLN A 76 0.41 4.20 14.31
C GLN A 76 -0.67 4.91 13.49
N THR A 77 -0.29 5.77 12.55
CA THR A 77 -1.23 6.52 11.70
C THR A 77 -0.83 6.45 10.24
N LEU A 78 -1.82 6.17 9.38
CA LEU A 78 -1.70 6.21 7.93
C LEU A 78 -2.71 7.23 7.41
N TYR A 79 -2.21 8.26 6.73
CA TYR A 79 -3.03 9.27 6.08
C TYR A 79 -3.26 8.90 4.62
N VAL A 80 -4.50 9.02 4.15
CA VAL A 80 -4.88 8.75 2.76
C VAL A 80 -5.58 9.94 2.16
N ALA A 81 -5.07 10.45 1.04
CA ALA A 81 -5.83 11.36 0.19
C ALA A 81 -6.92 10.60 -0.56
N ASP A 82 -8.17 10.68 -0.10
CA ASP A 82 -9.32 9.99 -0.67
C ASP A 82 -10.05 10.91 -1.66
N THR A 83 -9.56 10.89 -2.90
CA THR A 83 -9.88 11.91 -3.91
C THR A 83 -11.36 11.98 -4.28
N SER A 84 -12.06 10.85 -4.42
CA SER A 84 -13.49 10.87 -4.76
C SER A 84 -14.39 11.20 -3.57
N LYS A 85 -13.86 11.14 -2.34
CA LYS A 85 -14.57 11.59 -1.13
C LYS A 85 -14.17 12.99 -0.66
N LEU A 86 -13.25 13.65 -1.37
CA LEU A 86 -12.80 15.01 -1.10
C LEU A 86 -12.31 15.20 0.36
N ASN A 87 -11.63 14.20 0.92
CA ASN A 87 -11.08 14.27 2.27
C ASN A 87 -9.72 13.58 2.40
N ILE A 88 -9.08 13.81 3.54
CA ILE A 88 -7.98 13.00 4.04
C ILE A 88 -8.55 12.10 5.14
N LYS A 89 -8.26 10.81 5.08
CA LYS A 89 -8.60 9.84 6.13
C LYS A 89 -7.37 9.48 6.93
#